data_AF-A0A9W8ATR8-F1
#
_entry.id   AF-A0A9W8ATR8-F1
#
_cell.length_a   1.000
_cell.length_b   1.000
_cell.length_c   1.000
_cell.angle_alpha   90.00
_cell.angle_beta   90.00
_cell.angle_gamma   90.00
#
_symmetry.space_group_name_H-M   'P 1'
#
loop_
_entity.id
_entity.type
_entity.pdbx_description
1 polymer ?
#
loop_
_entity_poly.entity_id
_entity_poly.type
_entity_poly.pdbx_seq_one_letter_code
_entity_poly.pdbx_strand_id
1 'polypeptide(L)'
;MDPSSPPVERPLECSVRHALDEWFYCSSLGHQAIHYYRYGRKKDCSEKRANFMLCLKVNLKSEEEKQRLLKEHEQAKEKAISEKPNSQDVWTMRRRLAPFRGDLK
;
A
#
# COMPACT_ATOMS: atom_id res chain seq x y z
N MET A 1 -7.21 -6.13 -17.01
CA MET A 1 -7.60 -4.78 -16.57
C MET A 1 -8.39 -4.20 -17.72
N ASP A 2 -9.70 -4.24 -17.58
CA ASP A 2 -10.63 -3.70 -18.55
C ASP A 2 -10.52 -2.17 -18.60
N PRO A 3 -10.37 -1.56 -19.78
CA PRO A 3 -10.35 -0.10 -19.94
C PRO A 3 -11.67 0.60 -19.58
N SER A 4 -12.74 -0.15 -19.27
CA SER A 4 -14.10 0.35 -19.08
C SER A 4 -14.60 0.34 -17.63
N SER A 5 -13.79 -0.07 -16.65
CA SER A 5 -14.19 0.08 -15.24
C SER A 5 -14.01 1.54 -14.81
N PRO A 6 -15.04 2.17 -14.20
CA PRO A 6 -14.88 3.51 -13.62
C PRO A 6 -13.70 3.49 -12.63
N PRO A 7 -12.93 4.59 -12.51
CA PRO A 7 -11.89 4.68 -11.50
C PRO A 7 -12.54 4.31 -10.17
N VAL A 8 -12.06 3.23 -9.56
CA VAL A 8 -12.58 2.74 -8.29
C VAL A 8 -12.27 3.82 -7.27
N GLU A 9 -13.24 4.67 -7.02
CA GLU A 9 -13.19 5.69 -5.97
C GLU A 9 -13.33 4.92 -4.67
N ARG A 10 -12.21 4.35 -4.21
CA ARG A 10 -12.14 3.63 -2.95
C ARG A 10 -12.46 4.67 -1.87
N PRO A 11 -13.51 4.47 -1.05
CA PRO A 11 -13.73 5.36 0.07
C PRO A 11 -12.47 5.32 0.91
N LEU A 12 -11.78 6.45 0.94
CA LEU A 12 -10.58 6.67 1.70
C LEU A 12 -11.02 6.76 3.17
N GLU A 13 -11.22 5.62 3.81
CA GLU A 13 -11.56 5.55 5.22
C GLU A 13 -10.30 5.27 6.05
N CYS A 14 -9.92 6.23 6.89
CA CYS A 14 -8.86 6.07 7.87
C CYS A 14 -9.46 5.62 9.21
N SER A 15 -9.61 4.32 9.42
CA SER A 15 -10.03 3.79 10.73
C SER A 15 -8.87 3.87 11.73
N VAL A 16 -8.98 4.76 12.72
CA VAL A 16 -7.94 4.96 13.76
C VAL A 16 -7.68 3.69 14.54
N ARG A 17 -8.74 2.95 14.87
CA ARG A 17 -8.65 1.71 15.62
C ARG A 17 -7.81 0.69 14.84
N HIS A 18 -8.11 0.52 13.55
CA HIS A 18 -7.35 -0.39 12.71
C HIS A 18 -5.88 0.03 12.57
N ALA A 19 -5.62 1.32 12.32
CA ALA A 19 -4.25 1.83 12.19
C ALA A 19 -3.43 1.68 13.50
N LEU A 20 -4.08 1.82 14.65
CA LEU A 20 -3.47 1.56 15.96
C LEU A 20 -3.12 0.08 16.10
N ASP A 21 -4.05 -0.82 15.83
CA ASP A 21 -3.84 -2.26 15.93
C ASP A 21 -2.67 -2.71 15.05
N GLU A 22 -2.57 -2.20 13.81
CA GLU A 22 -1.45 -2.49 12.91
C GLU A 22 -0.10 -2.01 13.46
N TRP A 23 -0.03 -0.77 13.96
CA TRP A 23 1.21 -0.22 14.51
C TRP A 23 1.62 -0.94 15.79
N PHE A 24 0.68 -1.21 16.68
CA PHE A 24 0.93 -1.91 17.94
C PHE A 24 1.39 -3.34 17.68
N TYR A 25 0.71 -4.07 16.78
CA TYR A 25 1.08 -5.42 16.41
C TYR A 25 2.50 -5.48 15.83
N CYS A 26 2.84 -4.56 14.93
CA CYS A 26 4.19 -4.46 14.37
C CYS A 26 5.24 -4.17 15.45
N SER A 27 4.94 -3.27 16.39
CA SER A 27 5.89 -2.82 17.42
C SER A 27 6.01 -3.80 18.59
N SER A 28 5.08 -4.75 18.71
CA SER A 28 5.05 -5.72 19.79
C SER A 28 6.33 -6.58 19.85
N LEU A 29 6.82 -6.83 21.06
CA LEU A 29 8.05 -7.60 21.28
C LEU A 29 7.95 -9.02 20.73
N GLY A 30 6.79 -9.68 20.87
CA GLY A 30 6.60 -11.03 20.35
C GLY A 30 6.72 -11.10 18.83
N HIS A 31 6.08 -10.19 18.11
CA HIS A 31 6.17 -10.15 16.65
C HIS A 31 7.58 -9.78 16.17
N GLN A 32 8.23 -8.84 16.85
CA GLN A 32 9.60 -8.44 16.55
C GLN A 32 10.61 -9.55 16.85
N ALA A 33 10.42 -10.36 17.90
CA ALA A 33 11.30 -11.47 18.24
C ALA A 33 11.30 -12.54 17.15
N ILE A 34 10.12 -12.90 16.61
CA ILE A 34 10.01 -13.87 15.50
C ILE A 34 10.67 -13.32 14.23
N HIS A 35 10.43 -12.05 13.91
CA HIS A 35 11.04 -11.41 12.75
C HIS A 35 12.57 -11.34 12.87
N TYR A 36 13.06 -11.01 14.07
CA TYR A 36 14.48 -10.96 14.36
C TYR A 36 15.11 -12.35 14.30
N TYR A 37 14.46 -13.38 14.84
CA TYR A 37 14.92 -14.76 14.72
C TYR A 37 15.06 -15.21 13.26
N ARG A 38 14.10 -14.84 12.39
CA ARG A 38 14.10 -15.25 10.99
C ARG A 38 15.06 -14.46 10.10
N TYR A 39 15.15 -13.15 10.31
CA TYR A 39 15.85 -12.24 9.38
C TYR A 39 17.06 -11.52 10.01
N GLY A 40 17.33 -11.71 11.30
CA GLY A 40 18.44 -11.07 12.02
C GLY A 40 18.29 -9.56 12.21
N ARG A 41 17.13 -8.98 11.90
CA ARG A 41 16.87 -7.53 11.97
C ARG A 41 15.50 -7.23 12.53
N LYS A 42 15.39 -6.10 13.22
CA LYS A 42 14.09 -5.55 13.61
C LYS A 42 13.32 -5.15 12.36
N LYS A 43 12.01 -5.37 12.38
CA LYS A 43 11.12 -4.97 11.30
C LYS A 43 10.88 -3.46 11.38
N ASP A 44 10.96 -2.79 10.24
CA ASP A 44 10.70 -1.36 10.13
C ASP A 44 9.19 -1.08 10.25
N CYS A 45 8.76 -0.53 11.39
CA CYS A 45 7.36 -0.20 11.68
C CYS A 45 7.02 1.30 11.46
N SER A 46 7.95 2.07 10.87
CA SER A 46 7.81 3.52 10.67
C SER A 46 6.62 3.88 9.80
N GLU A 47 6.35 3.10 8.75
CA GLU A 47 5.21 3.33 7.85
C GLU A 47 3.87 3.18 8.59
N LYS A 48 3.72 2.12 9.39
CA LYS A 48 2.51 1.88 10.18
C LYS A 48 2.28 2.99 11.21
N ARG A 49 3.36 3.44 11.87
CA ARG A 49 3.31 4.59 12.78
C ARG A 49 2.91 5.88 12.05
N ALA A 50 3.43 6.11 10.85
CA ALA A 50 3.08 7.29 10.04
C ALA A 50 1.60 7.28 9.63
N ASN A 51 1.08 6.12 9.20
CA ASN A 51 -0.34 5.94 8.88
C ASN A 51 -1.23 6.23 10.10
N PHE A 52 -0.86 5.72 11.27
CA PHE A 52 -1.59 5.98 12.52
C PHE A 52 -1.62 7.48 12.86
N MET A 53 -0.46 8.15 12.80
CA MET A 53 -0.37 9.60 13.05
C MET A 53 -1.17 10.41 12.03
N LEU A 54 -1.21 9.98 10.77
CA LEU A 54 -2.05 10.60 9.75
C LEU A 54 -3.53 10.45 10.10
N CYS A 55 -4.01 9.23 10.42
CA CYS A 55 -5.41 9.01 10.79
C CYS A 55 -5.81 9.85 12.02
N LEU A 56 -4.95 9.96 13.03
CA LEU A 56 -5.23 10.80 14.20
C LEU A 56 -5.38 12.28 13.82
N LYS A 57 -4.46 12.82 13.00
CA LYS A 57 -4.50 14.22 12.56
C LYS A 57 -5.73 14.53 11.71
N VAL A 58 -6.14 13.59 10.88
CA VAL A 58 -7.25 13.73 9.95
C VAL A 58 -8.60 13.75 10.67
N ASN A 59 -8.76 12.95 11.73
CA ASN A 59 -10.01 12.92 12.51
C ASN A 59 -10.30 14.22 13.27
N LEU A 60 -9.30 15.06 13.48
CA LEU A 60 -9.45 16.37 14.12
C LEU A 60 -9.84 17.48 13.12
N LYS A 61 -9.90 17.19 11.82
CA LYS A 61 -10.17 18.15 10.75
C LYS A 61 -11.58 18.01 10.20
N SER A 62 -12.02 18.99 9.39
CA SER A 62 -13.29 18.91 8.68
C SER A 62 -13.28 17.78 7.65
N GLU A 63 -14.47 17.29 7.27
CA GLU A 63 -14.60 16.14 6.36
C GLU A 63 -13.98 16.43 4.98
N GLU A 64 -14.09 17.67 4.48
CA GLU A 64 -13.47 18.11 3.23
C GLU A 64 -11.93 18.04 3.28
N GLU A 65 -11.33 18.55 4.36
CA GLU A 65 -9.88 18.50 4.53
C GLU A 65 -9.38 17.08 4.76
N LYS A 66 -10.18 16.25 5.43
CA LYS A 66 -9.90 14.84 5.63
C LYS A 66 -9.79 14.10 4.31
N GLN A 67 -10.77 14.26 3.42
CA GLN A 67 -10.74 13.62 2.11
C GLN A 67 -9.54 14.08 1.26
N ARG A 68 -9.22 15.39 1.30
CA ARG A 68 -8.05 15.94 0.60
C ARG A 68 -6.74 15.29 1.07
N LEU A 69 -6.50 15.25 2.38
CA LEU A 69 -5.25 14.71 2.95
C LEU A 69 -5.10 13.21 2.69
N LEU A 70 -6.20 12.46 2.74
CA LEU A 70 -6.17 11.04 2.45
C LEU A 70 -5.86 10.77 0.98
N LYS A 71 -6.44 11.58 0.08
CA LYS A 71 -6.18 11.48 -1.36
C LYS A 71 -4.72 11.80 -1.68
N GLU A 72 -4.18 12.85 -1.09
CA GLU A 72 -2.76 13.20 -1.24
C GLU A 72 -1.83 12.07 -0.76
N HIS A 73 -2.16 11.46 0.38
CA HIS A 73 -1.38 10.35 0.92
C HIS A 73 -1.45 9.08 0.06
N GLU A 74 -2.64 8.73 -0.45
CA GLU A 74 -2.79 7.59 -1.36
C GLU A 74 -2.05 7.83 -2.67
N GLN A 75 -2.15 9.02 -3.25
CA GLN A 75 -1.40 9.40 -4.45
C GLN A 75 0.12 9.34 -4.23
N ALA A 76 0.61 9.80 -3.07
CA ALA A 76 2.02 9.71 -2.73
C ALA A 76 2.49 8.25 -2.61
N LYS A 77 1.65 7.38 -2.03
CA LYS A 77 1.92 5.93 -1.96
C LYS A 77 1.93 5.27 -3.33
N GLU A 78 0.92 5.55 -4.16
CA GLU A 78 0.83 5.00 -5.51
C GLU A 78 2.03 5.43 -6.36
N LYS A 79 2.45 6.69 -6.28
CA LYS A 79 3.68 7.18 -6.92
C LYS A 79 4.90 6.41 -6.45
N ALA A 80 5.11 6.31 -5.13
CA ALA A 80 6.26 5.60 -4.55
C ALA A 80 6.28 4.09 -4.89
N ILE A 81 5.13 3.47 -5.09
CA ILE A 81 5.01 2.08 -5.56
C ILE A 81 5.30 1.99 -7.06
N SER A 82 4.77 2.91 -7.86
CA SER A 82 4.95 2.94 -9.31
C SER A 82 6.38 3.21 -9.76
N GLU A 83 7.15 3.98 -8.98
CA GLU A 83 8.56 4.27 -9.23
C GLU A 83 9.46 3.05 -9.00
N LYS A 84 9.02 2.11 -8.17
CA LYS A 84 9.75 0.87 -7.90
C LYS A 84 9.40 -0.19 -8.94
N PRO A 85 10.35 -1.07 -9.31
CA PRO A 85 10.06 -2.17 -10.24
C PRO A 85 8.91 -3.02 -9.69
N ASN A 86 7.80 -3.06 -10.43
CA ASN A 86 6.59 -3.75 -10.00
C ASN A 86 6.39 -5.01 -10.84
N SER A 87 5.85 -6.07 -10.24
CA SER A 87 5.38 -7.26 -10.95
C SER A 87 4.42 -6.95 -12.12
N GLN A 88 3.67 -5.85 -12.06
CA GLN A 88 2.83 -5.41 -13.18
C GLN A 88 3.65 -5.15 -14.47
N ASP A 89 4.90 -4.72 -14.34
CA ASP A 89 5.80 -4.52 -15.47
C ASP A 89 6.12 -5.86 -16.16
N VAL A 90 6.33 -6.93 -15.39
CA VAL A 90 6.52 -8.28 -15.94
C VAL A 90 5.30 -8.73 -16.75
N TRP A 91 4.09 -8.46 -16.26
CA TRP A 91 2.85 -8.83 -16.95
C TRP A 91 2.57 -7.97 -18.19
N THR A 92 2.99 -6.71 -18.20
CA THR A 92 2.92 -5.88 -19.42
C THR A 92 3.94 -6.34 -20.45
N MET A 93 5.16 -6.70 -20.03
CA MET A 93 6.17 -7.31 -20.91
C MET A 93 5.68 -8.63 -21.52
N ARG A 94 5.13 -9.55 -20.72
CA ARG A 94 4.57 -10.81 -21.25
C ARG A 94 3.46 -10.59 -22.28
N ARG A 95 2.57 -9.60 -22.05
CA ARG A 95 1.50 -9.27 -23.00
C ARG A 95 2.06 -8.65 -24.29
N ARG A 96 3.08 -7.79 -24.20
CA ARG A 96 3.74 -7.19 -25.38
C ARG A 96 4.51 -8.22 -26.22
N LEU A 97 5.05 -9.25 -25.58
CA LEU A 97 5.81 -10.32 -26.24
C LEU A 97 4.93 -11.47 -26.78
N ALA A 98 3.61 -11.43 -26.56
CA ALA A 98 2.68 -12.38 -27.16
C ALA A 98 2.24 -11.87 -28.54
N PRO A 99 3.03 -12.15 -29.59
CA PRO A 99 2.60 -13.19 -30.52
C PRO A 99 3.79 -14.01 -31.06
N PHE A 100 4.12 -15.12 -30.40
CA PHE A 100 4.83 -16.22 -31.05
C PHE A 100 4.12 -17.53 -30.71
N ARG A 101 2.88 -17.66 -31.19
CA ARG A 101 2.29 -19.00 -31.39
C ARG A 101 2.98 -19.55 -32.64
N GLY A 102 4.10 -20.24 -32.43
CA GLY A 102 4.68 -21.07 -33.47
C GLY A 102 3.66 -22.13 -33.84
N ASP A 103 3.24 -22.12 -35.10
CA ASP A 103 2.57 -23.23 -35.74
C ASP A 103 3.44 -24.48 -35.59
N LEU A 104 3.07 -25.38 -34.69
CA LEU A 104 3.62 -26.73 -34.63
C LEU A 104 3.00 -27.53 -35.77
N LYS A 105 3.77 -27.67 -36.85
CA LYS A 105 3.53 -28.55 -37.98
C LYS A 105 3.76 -30.01 -37.61
#